data_AF-A0A7S4CGG6-F1
#
_entry.id   AF-A0A7S4CGG6-F1
#
_cell.length_a   1.000
_cell.length_b   1.000
_cell.length_c   1.000
_cell.angle_alpha   90.00
_cell.angle_beta   90.00
_cell.angle_gamma   90.00
#
_symmetry.space_group_name_H-M   'P 1'
#
loop_
_entity.id
_entity.type
_entity.pdbx_description
1 polymer ?
#
loop_
_entity_poly.entity_id
_entity_poly.type
_entity_poly.pdbx_seq_one_letter_code
_entity_poly.pdbx_strand_id
1 'polypeptide(L)'
;DPVRTYNTPESSIGTDDSESDASEWKSVMVAEWLRRNMRERYGDEWLPERCVHGIVQNMIDGATVGRLSPDDWKELVPLMGPRAHAIKLVSEKFEGAPPGGGGKGGG
;
A
#
# COMPACT_ATOMS: atom_id res chain seq x y z
N ASP A 1 31.98 -38.03 -31.01
CA ASP A 1 31.96 -37.30 -29.74
C ASP A 1 30.54 -36.82 -29.44
N PRO A 2 29.79 -37.45 -28.51
CA PRO A 2 28.48 -36.95 -28.13
C PRO A 2 28.66 -35.83 -27.10
N VAL A 3 28.43 -34.58 -27.52
CA VAL A 3 28.33 -33.45 -26.59
C VAL A 3 27.07 -33.66 -25.75
N ARG A 4 27.32 -34.04 -24.49
CA ARG A 4 26.32 -34.14 -23.43
C ARG A 4 25.87 -32.72 -23.08
N THR A 5 24.87 -32.21 -23.80
CA THR A 5 24.19 -30.97 -23.45
C THR A 5 23.35 -31.22 -22.21
N TYR A 6 23.78 -30.63 -21.10
CA TYR A 6 22.97 -30.57 -19.88
C TYR A 6 21.81 -29.60 -20.16
N ASN A 7 20.59 -30.12 -20.22
CA ASN A 7 19.39 -29.30 -20.06
C ASN A 7 19.39 -28.79 -18.61
N THR A 8 19.73 -27.52 -18.43
CA THR A 8 19.39 -26.81 -17.20
C THR A 8 17.87 -26.77 -17.13
N PRO A 9 17.22 -27.21 -16.04
CA PRO A 9 15.79 -26.98 -15.90
C PRO A 9 15.59 -25.47 -15.92
N GLU A 10 14.79 -24.98 -16.88
CA GLU A 10 14.14 -23.69 -16.74
C GLU A 10 13.43 -23.75 -15.38
N SER A 11 13.99 -23.06 -14.40
CA SER A 11 13.22 -22.67 -13.24
C SER A 11 12.15 -21.76 -13.81
N SER A 12 11.00 -22.35 -14.09
CA SER A 12 9.73 -21.67 -14.03
C SER A 12 9.63 -21.12 -12.62
N ILE A 13 10.28 -19.97 -12.38
CA ILE A 13 9.81 -19.02 -11.40
C ILE A 13 8.48 -18.58 -11.99
N GLY A 14 7.46 -19.38 -11.69
CA GLY A 14 6.15 -18.81 -11.50
C GLY A 14 6.37 -17.75 -10.44
N THR A 15 6.39 -16.49 -10.84
CA THR A 15 5.80 -15.47 -10.01
C THR A 15 4.33 -15.84 -9.97
N ASP A 16 4.04 -16.83 -9.12
CA ASP A 16 2.74 -16.97 -8.51
C ASP A 16 2.55 -15.61 -7.84
N ASP A 17 1.84 -14.71 -8.54
CA ASP A 17 1.14 -13.55 -7.99
C ASP A 17 0.08 -14.09 -7.01
N SER A 18 0.50 -14.93 -6.06
CA SER A 18 -0.18 -15.11 -4.80
C SER A 18 -0.32 -13.71 -4.28
N GLU A 19 -1.55 -13.21 -4.36
CA GLU A 19 -2.01 -12.01 -3.70
C GLU A 19 -1.69 -12.20 -2.22
N SER A 20 -0.44 -11.90 -1.83
CA SER A 20 0.01 -11.98 -0.45
C SER A 20 -0.96 -11.11 0.31
N ASP A 21 -1.60 -11.71 1.31
CA ASP A 21 -2.65 -11.08 2.07
C ASP A 21 -2.14 -9.68 2.48
N ALA A 22 -2.87 -8.64 2.09
CA ALA A 22 -2.37 -7.28 2.24
C ALA A 22 -2.09 -6.97 3.71
N SER A 23 -2.73 -7.69 4.63
CA SER A 23 -2.48 -7.62 6.06
C SER A 23 -1.05 -8.05 6.47
N GLU A 24 -0.38 -8.92 5.71
CA GLU A 24 0.97 -9.43 5.99
C GLU A 24 2.10 -8.53 5.47
N TRP A 25 1.76 -7.43 4.79
CA TRP A 25 2.75 -6.56 4.17
C TRP A 25 3.58 -5.81 5.19
N LYS A 26 4.91 -5.83 5.01
CA LYS A 26 5.83 -4.99 5.82
C LYS A 26 5.65 -3.51 5.48
N SER A 27 6.08 -2.63 6.39
CA SER A 27 5.96 -1.18 6.22
C SER A 27 6.58 -0.65 4.92
N VAL A 28 7.69 -1.21 4.47
CA VAL A 28 8.31 -0.85 3.17
C VAL A 28 7.41 -1.22 1.99
N MET A 29 6.73 -2.37 2.04
CA MET A 29 5.81 -2.79 0.98
C MET A 29 4.58 -1.88 0.93
N VAL A 30 4.02 -1.52 2.10
CA VAL A 30 2.92 -0.56 2.21
C VAL A 30 3.33 0.81 1.65
N ALA A 31 4.50 1.30 2.04
CA ALA A 31 5.01 2.61 1.62
C ALA A 31 5.22 2.69 0.10
N GLU A 32 5.88 1.68 -0.49
CA GLU A 32 6.11 1.61 -1.94
C GLU A 32 4.80 1.44 -2.72
N TRP A 33 3.90 0.58 -2.24
CA TRP A 33 2.60 0.41 -2.86
C TRP A 33 1.77 1.70 -2.85
N LEU A 34 1.71 2.41 -1.70
CA LEU A 34 0.94 3.63 -1.58
C LEU A 34 1.52 4.74 -2.45
N ARG A 35 2.86 4.89 -2.47
CA ARG A 35 3.57 5.83 -3.35
C ARG A 35 3.26 5.57 -4.82
N ARG A 36 3.34 4.32 -5.25
CA ARG A 36 3.05 3.92 -6.63
C ARG A 36 1.61 4.23 -7.02
N ASN A 37 0.63 3.85 -6.20
CA ASN A 37 -0.79 4.07 -6.50
C ASN A 37 -1.18 5.56 -6.47
N MET A 38 -0.59 6.34 -5.55
CA MET A 38 -0.80 7.79 -5.52
C MET A 38 -0.25 8.44 -6.79
N ARG A 39 0.96 8.06 -7.21
CA ARG A 39 1.58 8.54 -8.45
C ARG A 39 0.77 8.18 -9.69
N GLU A 40 0.36 6.91 -9.81
CA GLU A 40 -0.36 6.41 -10.98
C GLU A 40 -1.74 7.05 -11.15
N ARG A 41 -2.45 7.37 -10.05
CA ARG A 41 -3.81 7.92 -10.11
C ARG A 41 -3.90 9.44 -10.02
N TYR A 42 -2.98 10.09 -9.31
CA TYR A 42 -3.08 11.52 -8.99
C TYR A 42 -1.87 12.34 -9.47
N GLY A 43 -0.72 11.70 -9.69
CA GLY A 43 0.53 12.35 -10.09
C GLY A 43 1.58 12.37 -8.98
N ASP A 44 2.81 12.73 -9.33
CA ASP A 44 3.99 12.57 -8.47
C ASP A 44 3.97 13.45 -7.20
N GLU A 45 3.29 14.59 -7.26
CA GLU A 45 3.25 15.60 -6.19
C GLU A 45 2.31 15.27 -5.02
N TRP A 46 1.46 14.25 -5.17
CA TRP A 46 0.37 14.00 -4.23
C TRP A 46 0.76 13.24 -2.97
N LEU A 47 1.85 12.48 -2.97
CA LEU A 47 2.38 11.83 -1.77
C LEU A 47 3.82 12.25 -1.53
N PRO A 48 4.06 13.30 -0.72
CA PRO A 48 5.41 13.76 -0.41
C PRO A 48 6.26 12.65 0.20
N GLU A 49 7.55 12.60 -0.16
CA GLU A 49 8.51 11.58 0.29
C GLU A 49 8.57 11.44 1.82
N ARG A 50 8.42 12.55 2.57
CA ARG A 50 8.33 12.53 4.03
C ARG A 50 7.21 11.65 4.58
N CYS A 51 6.09 11.52 3.85
CA CYS A 51 4.96 10.68 4.26
C CYS A 51 5.32 9.19 4.08
N VAL A 52 6.00 8.86 2.97
CA VAL A 52 6.53 7.52 2.69
C VAL A 52 7.54 7.11 3.76
N HIS A 53 8.47 8.01 4.10
CA HIS A 53 9.41 7.78 5.21
C HIS A 53 8.70 7.62 6.56
N GLY A 54 7.64 8.40 6.82
CA GLY A 54 6.83 8.26 8.01
C GLY A 54 6.22 6.85 8.17
N ILE A 55 5.73 6.25 7.08
CA ILE A 55 5.19 4.88 7.09
C ILE A 55 6.28 3.88 7.52
N VAL A 56 7.47 4.00 6.92
CA VAL A 56 8.58 3.08 7.19
C VAL A 56 9.13 3.28 8.61
N GLN A 57 9.37 4.52 9.04
CA GLN A 57 9.95 4.85 10.34
C GLN A 57 9.04 4.45 11.51
N ASN A 58 7.73 4.62 11.35
CA ASN A 58 6.75 4.21 12.37
C ASN A 58 6.36 2.74 12.25
N MET A 59 7.02 1.96 11.38
CA MET A 59 6.77 0.53 11.16
C MET A 59 5.29 0.22 10.86
N ILE A 60 4.63 1.08 10.07
CA ILE A 60 3.22 0.93 9.72
C ILE A 60 3.10 -0.16 8.66
N ASP A 61 2.82 -1.39 9.09
CA ASP A 61 2.58 -2.56 8.26
C ASP A 61 1.14 -2.63 7.70
N GLY A 62 0.85 -3.64 6.89
CA GLY A 62 -0.43 -3.81 6.21
C GLY A 62 -1.61 -3.99 7.19
N ALA A 63 -1.38 -4.73 8.28
CA ALA A 63 -2.36 -4.88 9.34
C ALA A 63 -2.62 -3.56 10.08
N THR A 64 -1.63 -2.67 10.20
CA THR A 64 -1.74 -1.40 10.92
C THR A 64 -2.30 -0.30 10.04
N VAL A 65 -1.87 -0.19 8.78
CA VAL A 65 -2.25 0.90 7.86
C VAL A 65 -3.76 0.95 7.63
N GLY A 66 -4.39 -0.22 7.52
CA GLY A 66 -5.84 -0.36 7.38
C GLY A 66 -6.63 0.03 8.62
N ARG A 67 -5.99 0.19 9.79
CA ARG A 67 -6.66 0.51 11.07
C ARG A 67 -6.32 1.88 11.64
N LEU A 68 -5.50 2.67 10.93
CA LEU A 68 -5.12 4.01 11.35
C LEU A 68 -6.35 4.91 11.53
N SER A 69 -6.37 5.66 12.64
CA SER A 69 -7.40 6.65 12.89
C SER A 69 -7.23 7.88 11.99
N PRO A 70 -8.27 8.72 11.84
CA PRO A 70 -8.14 9.99 11.12
C PRO A 70 -7.04 10.92 11.66
N ASP A 71 -6.75 10.84 12.96
CA ASP A 71 -5.68 11.60 13.61
C ASP A 71 -4.30 11.02 13.28
N ASP A 72 -4.13 9.70 13.30
CA ASP A 72 -2.87 9.07 12.86
C ASP A 72 -2.56 9.41 11.38
N TRP A 73 -3.60 9.39 10.53
CA TRP A 73 -3.49 9.82 9.14
C TRP A 73 -3.15 11.31 9.00
N LYS A 74 -3.58 12.16 9.94
CA LYS A 74 -3.25 13.59 9.95
C LYS A 74 -1.78 13.81 10.32
N GLU A 75 -1.24 13.04 11.25
CA GLU A 75 0.18 13.10 11.61
C GLU A 75 1.06 12.59 10.46
N LEU A 76 0.64 11.50 9.80
CA LEU A 76 1.36 10.90 8.69
C LEU A 76 1.28 11.72 7.39
N VAL A 77 0.10 12.23 7.07
CA VAL A 77 -0.19 13.02 5.86
C VAL A 77 -0.92 14.32 6.26
N PRO A 78 -0.19 15.40 6.58
CA PRO A 78 -0.80 16.63 7.12
C PRO A 78 -1.72 17.37 6.14
N LEU A 79 -1.51 17.18 4.83
CA LEU A 79 -2.26 17.89 3.79
C LEU A 79 -3.58 17.16 3.52
N MET A 80 -4.71 17.88 3.63
CA MET A 80 -6.05 17.30 3.54
C MET A 80 -6.30 16.53 2.23
N GLY A 81 -5.93 17.10 1.08
CA GLY A 81 -6.14 16.47 -0.24
C GLY A 81 -5.38 15.14 -0.39
N PRO A 82 -4.03 15.15 -0.32
CA PRO A 82 -3.19 13.96 -0.23
C PRO A 82 -3.70 12.89 0.74
N ARG A 83 -4.09 13.31 1.95
CA ARG A 83 -4.59 12.40 2.99
C ARG A 83 -5.88 11.72 2.59
N ALA A 84 -6.85 12.44 2.04
CA ALA A 84 -8.12 11.86 1.60
C ALA A 84 -7.90 10.79 0.52
N HIS A 85 -6.99 11.03 -0.42
CA HIS A 85 -6.63 10.06 -1.45
C HIS A 85 -5.89 8.84 -0.90
N ALA A 86 -4.95 9.06 0.02
CA ALA A 86 -4.23 7.97 0.68
C ALA A 86 -5.16 7.07 1.50
N ILE A 87 -6.05 7.66 2.31
CA ILE A 87 -7.07 6.91 3.07
C ILE A 87 -7.96 6.11 2.13
N LYS A 88 -8.43 6.71 1.03
CA LYS A 88 -9.27 6.02 0.05
C LYS A 88 -8.56 4.81 -0.54
N LEU A 89 -7.33 4.96 -1.02
CA LEU A 89 -6.54 3.86 -1.57
C LEU A 89 -6.35 2.75 -0.54
N VAL A 90 -5.98 3.10 0.69
CA VAL A 90 -5.80 2.11 1.76
C VAL A 90 -7.12 1.39 2.06
N SER A 91 -8.25 2.09 2.06
CA SER A 91 -9.57 1.48 2.27
C SER A 91 -9.96 0.50 1.17
N GLU A 92 -9.54 0.75 -0.06
CA GLU A 92 -9.78 -0.15 -1.21
C GLU A 92 -8.90 -1.40 -1.15
N LYS A 93 -7.71 -1.31 -0.52
CA LYS A 93 -6.70 -2.39 -0.53
C LYS A 93 -6.63 -3.20 0.76
N PHE A 94 -6.85 -2.57 1.91
CA PHE A 94 -6.72 -3.15 3.24
C PHE A 94 -8.08 -3.11 3.90
N GLU A 95 -8.67 -4.28 4.15
CA GLU A 95 -9.96 -4.37 4.83
C GLU A 95 -9.86 -3.71 6.22
N GLY A 96 -10.84 -2.86 6.55
CA GLY A 96 -10.95 -2.24 7.88
C GLY A 96 -10.63 -0.74 7.97
N ALA A 97 -10.28 -0.07 6.87
CA ALA A 97 -10.14 1.38 6.90
C ALA A 97 -11.46 2.06 7.32
N PRO A 98 -11.41 3.09 8.17
CA PRO A 98 -12.63 3.70 8.67
C PRO A 98 -13.46 4.19 7.48
N PRO A 99 -14.75 3.81 7.38
CA PRO A 99 -15.60 4.31 6.32
C PRO A 99 -15.57 5.83 6.42
N GLY A 100 -15.07 6.48 5.36
CA GLY A 100 -15.08 7.93 5.28
C GLY A 100 -16.46 8.42 5.66
N GLY A 101 -16.52 9.28 6.68
CA GLY A 101 -17.75 9.80 7.25
C GLY A 101 -18.69 10.31 6.17
N GLY A 102 -19.72 9.52 5.91
CA GLY A 102 -20.86 9.85 5.07
C GLY A 102 -22.11 9.56 5.87
N GLY A 103 -22.38 10.41 6.87
CA GLY A 103 -23.66 10.38 7.55
C GLY A 103 -24.79 10.59 6.55
N LYS A 104 -25.78 9.70 6.58
CA LYS A 104 -27.14 10.04 6.20
C LYS A 104 -28.10 9.22 7.06
N GLY A 105 -28.36 9.73 8.26
CA GLY A 105 -29.62 9.47 8.94
C GLY A 105 -30.73 10.22 8.21
N GLY A 106 -31.93 9.65 8.22
CA GLY A 106 -33.18 10.34 7.88
C GLY A 106 -33.92 9.74 6.70
N GLY A 107 -35.06 9.11 7.00
CA GLY A 107 -36.05 8.58 6.08
C GLY A 107 -36.92 7.54 6.75
#